data_AF-A0AAW0PC46-F1
#
_entry.id   AF-A0AAW0PC46-F1
#
_cell.length_a   1.000
_cell.length_b   1.000
_cell.length_c   1.000
_cell.angle_alpha   90.00
_cell.angle_beta   90.00
_cell.angle_gamma   90.00
#
_symmetry.space_group_name_H-M   'P 1'
#
loop_
_entity.id
_entity.type
_entity.pdbx_description
1 polymer ?
#
loop_
_entity_poly.entity_id
_entity_poly.type
_entity_poly.pdbx_seq_one_letter_code
_entity_poly.pdbx_strand_id
1 'polypeptide(L)'
;MVSMLCKLYAAGENKVGTDESQFNAILCARSKTHLRAVFHEYQQMCGRDIEKSICREMSGNVEDGMVAVVKCIKNTPGYFAERLHKAMAGAGTKDRTLIRIMVSRSEVDMLDIRKEYLKNYGKSLYTHISGDTSGDYRSCC
;
A
#
# COMPACT_ATOMS: atom_id res chain seq x y z
N MET A 1 6.32 -12.49 19.73
CA MET A 1 5.18 -11.73 19.16
C MET A 1 4.78 -10.57 20.09
N VAL A 2 4.40 -10.84 21.34
CA VAL A 2 3.97 -9.83 22.34
C VAL A 2 4.94 -8.65 22.53
N SER A 3 6.25 -8.91 22.68
CA SER A 3 7.26 -7.84 22.82
C SER A 3 7.28 -6.84 21.65
N MET A 4 6.93 -7.27 20.44
CA MET A 4 6.93 -6.40 19.25
C MET A 4 5.68 -5.53 19.17
N LEU A 5 4.50 -6.06 19.55
CA LEU A 5 3.30 -5.22 19.72
C LEU A 5 3.55 -4.11 20.71
N CYS A 6 4.06 -4.46 21.90
CA CYS A 6 4.27 -3.48 22.96
C CYS A 6 5.21 -2.37 22.49
N LYS A 7 6.22 -2.71 21.69
CA LYS A 7 7.12 -1.73 21.06
C LYS A 7 6.39 -0.84 20.03
N LEU A 8 5.58 -1.40 19.13
CA LEU A 8 4.80 -0.60 18.17
C LEU A 8 3.80 0.33 18.85
N TYR A 9 3.10 -0.18 19.87
CA TYR A 9 2.16 0.61 20.66
C TYR A 9 2.89 1.72 21.43
N ALA A 10 4.00 1.41 22.10
CA ALA A 10 4.82 2.38 22.80
C ALA A 10 5.48 3.40 21.87
N ALA A 11 5.81 2.99 20.63
CA ALA A 11 6.46 3.83 19.63
C ALA A 11 5.51 4.81 18.95
N GLY A 12 4.20 4.57 18.96
CA GLY A 12 3.19 5.45 18.37
C GLY A 12 2.15 5.86 19.41
N GLU A 13 1.06 5.10 19.51
CA GLU A 13 -0.17 5.46 20.25
C GLU A 13 0.00 5.78 21.75
N ASN A 14 1.10 5.36 22.41
CA ASN A 14 1.35 5.64 23.83
C ASN A 14 2.17 6.92 24.09
N LYS A 15 2.45 7.73 23.07
CA LYS A 15 3.18 9.00 23.22
C LYS A 15 2.75 10.00 22.14
N VAL A 16 3.06 11.28 22.36
CA VAL A 16 2.85 12.33 21.35
C VAL A 16 4.02 12.28 20.35
N GLY A 17 3.74 11.87 19.11
CA GLY A 17 4.71 11.71 18.03
C GLY A 17 5.31 10.30 17.95
N THR A 18 5.77 9.85 16.77
CA THR A 18 6.24 8.46 16.59
C THR A 18 7.76 8.29 16.67
N ASP A 19 8.20 7.16 17.24
CA ASP A 19 9.57 6.65 17.06
C ASP A 19 9.70 6.00 15.68
N GLU A 20 9.97 6.82 14.67
CA GLU A 20 10.16 6.42 13.27
C GLU A 20 11.26 5.34 13.12
N SER A 21 12.29 5.41 13.98
CA SER A 21 13.40 4.45 13.98
C SER A 21 12.95 3.07 14.45
N GLN A 22 12.07 2.98 15.45
CA GLN A 22 11.49 1.70 15.87
C GLN A 22 10.53 1.12 14.84
N PHE A 23 9.70 1.95 14.20
CA PHE A 23 8.84 1.49 13.10
C PHE A 23 9.68 0.90 11.96
N ASN A 24 10.70 1.63 11.50
CA ASN A 24 11.63 1.15 10.48
C ASN A 24 12.34 -0.15 10.89
N ALA A 25 12.86 -0.22 12.13
CA ALA A 25 13.56 -1.41 12.61
C ALA A 25 12.65 -2.64 12.62
N ILE A 26 11.38 -2.49 13.00
CA ILE A 26 10.43 -3.60 13.05
C ILE A 26 10.02 -4.04 11.64
N LEU A 27 9.71 -3.10 10.76
CA LEU A 27 9.26 -3.41 9.39
C LEU A 27 10.37 -3.97 8.49
N CYS A 28 11.61 -3.53 8.67
CA CYS A 28 12.72 -3.96 7.82
C CYS A 28 13.39 -5.27 8.30
N ALA A 29 13.22 -5.68 9.56
CA ALA A 29 13.97 -6.80 10.14
C ALA A 29 13.19 -8.13 10.20
N ARG A 30 11.97 -8.20 9.64
CA ARG A 30 11.05 -9.34 9.86
C ARG A 30 10.44 -9.84 8.56
N SER A 31 10.05 -11.12 8.54
CA SER A 31 9.37 -11.72 7.39
C SER A 31 7.96 -11.15 7.21
N LYS A 32 7.49 -11.13 5.96
CA LYS A 32 6.13 -10.64 5.63
C LYS A 32 5.04 -11.39 6.40
N THR A 33 5.18 -12.72 6.56
CA THR A 33 4.22 -13.54 7.30
C THR A 33 4.15 -13.14 8.78
N HIS A 34 5.30 -12.91 9.41
CA HIS A 34 5.36 -12.43 10.78
C HIS A 34 4.72 -11.05 10.94
N LEU A 35 5.07 -10.11 10.05
CA LEU A 35 4.54 -8.75 10.11
C LEU A 35 3.03 -8.69 9.92
N ARG A 36 2.45 -9.54 9.07
CA ARG A 36 0.99 -9.64 8.91
C ARG A 36 0.31 -10.08 10.21
N ALA A 37 0.87 -11.05 10.92
CA ALA A 37 0.35 -11.48 12.22
C ALA A 37 0.47 -10.34 13.25
N VAL A 38 1.61 -9.65 13.28
CA VAL A 38 1.82 -8.48 14.16
C VAL A 38 0.79 -7.37 13.88
N PHE A 39 0.50 -7.06 12.62
CA PHE A 39 -0.50 -6.05 12.27
C PHE A 39 -1.91 -6.46 12.66
N HIS A 40 -2.25 -7.75 12.52
CA HIS A 40 -3.53 -8.27 12.96
C HIS A 40 -3.72 -8.09 14.46
N GLU A 41 -2.75 -8.56 15.25
CA GLU A 41 -2.78 -8.41 16.71
C GLU A 41 -2.76 -6.94 17.15
N TYR A 42 -2.01 -6.08 16.43
CA TYR A 42 -1.98 -4.64 16.71
C TYR A 42 -3.37 -4.03 16.60
N GLN A 43 -4.11 -4.40 15.55
CA GLN A 43 -5.48 -3.94 15.35
C GLN A 43 -6.42 -4.44 16.46
N GLN A 44 -6.26 -5.68 16.92
CA GLN A 44 -7.09 -6.22 18.00
C GLN A 44 -6.85 -5.50 19.33
N MET A 45 -5.59 -5.18 19.65
CA MET A 45 -5.26 -4.52 20.92
C MET A 45 -5.56 -3.02 20.91
N CYS A 46 -5.29 -2.33 19.80
CA CYS A 46 -5.42 -0.87 19.72
C CYS A 46 -6.77 -0.42 19.18
N GLY A 47 -7.59 -1.33 18.64
CA GLY A 47 -8.84 -1.02 17.96
C GLY A 47 -8.65 -0.21 16.66
N ARG A 48 -7.42 -0.12 16.16
CA ARG A 48 -7.04 0.77 15.05
C ARG A 48 -6.07 0.06 14.12
N ASP A 49 -6.30 0.24 12.82
CA ASP A 49 -5.36 -0.25 11.80
C ASP A 49 -4.04 0.54 11.88
N ILE A 50 -2.92 -0.18 11.83
CA ILE A 50 -1.57 0.41 11.87
C ILE A 50 -1.34 1.49 10.78
N GLU A 51 -2.00 1.38 9.62
CA GLU A 51 -1.95 2.41 8.58
C GLU A 51 -2.54 3.74 9.08
N LYS A 52 -3.65 3.67 9.82
CA LYS A 52 -4.30 4.86 10.41
C LYS A 52 -3.49 5.46 11.54
N SER A 53 -2.75 4.63 12.28
CA SER A 53 -1.82 5.09 13.32
C SER A 53 -0.64 5.83 12.69
N ILE A 54 -0.06 5.29 11.61
CA ILE A 54 1.01 5.96 10.86
C ILE A 54 0.53 7.32 10.33
N CYS A 55 -0.64 7.39 9.69
CA CYS A 55 -1.18 8.66 9.16
C CYS A 55 -1.50 9.72 10.22
N ARG A 56 -1.63 9.34 11.50
CA ARG A 56 -1.86 10.30 12.59
C ARG A 56 -0.57 10.86 13.17
N GLU A 57 0.46 10.03 13.19
CA GLU A 57 1.67 10.33 13.94
C GLU A 57 2.86 10.75 13.07
N MET A 58 2.78 10.51 11.76
CA MET A 58 3.79 10.90 10.78
C MET A 58 3.20 11.87 9.76
N SER A 59 4.07 12.58 9.05
CA SER A 59 3.66 13.47 7.95
C SER A 59 4.66 13.46 6.80
N GLY A 60 4.20 13.89 5.62
CA GLY A 60 5.05 14.06 4.44
C GLY A 60 5.61 12.74 3.89
N ASN A 61 6.84 12.79 3.35
CA ASN A 61 7.42 11.65 2.63
C ASN A 61 7.64 10.40 3.51
N VAL A 62 7.86 10.59 4.82
CA VAL A 62 8.05 9.47 5.76
C VAL A 62 6.74 8.70 5.95
N GLU A 63 5.63 9.42 6.13
CA GLU A 63 4.28 8.85 6.19
C GLU A 63 3.97 8.06 4.92
N ASP A 64 4.14 8.69 3.75
CA ASP A 64 3.87 8.06 2.45
C ASP A 64 4.67 6.76 2.25
N GLY A 65 5.96 6.78 2.59
CA GLY A 65 6.84 5.62 2.51
C GLY A 65 6.41 4.51 3.46
N MET A 66 6.11 4.84 4.71
CA MET A 66 5.73 3.89 5.75
C MET A 66 4.39 3.21 5.45
N VAL A 67 3.39 3.99 5.02
CA VAL A 67 2.09 3.47 4.58
C VAL A 67 2.26 2.56 3.36
N ALA A 68 3.10 2.94 2.39
CA ALA A 68 3.37 2.10 1.23
C ALA A 68 3.98 0.74 1.62
N VAL A 69 4.94 0.71 2.56
CA VAL A 69 5.56 -0.52 3.06
C VAL A 69 4.52 -1.42 3.72
N VAL A 70 3.70 -0.88 4.63
CA VAL A 70 2.65 -1.63 5.32
C VAL A 70 1.63 -2.21 4.33
N LYS A 71 1.14 -1.39 3.39
CA LYS A 71 0.20 -1.84 2.35
C LYS A 71 0.81 -2.97 1.51
N CYS A 72 2.08 -2.85 1.12
CA CYS A 72 2.77 -3.91 0.39
C CYS A 72 2.88 -5.21 1.19
N ILE A 73 3.13 -5.15 2.50
CA ILE A 73 3.20 -6.34 3.37
C ILE A 73 1.81 -7.01 3.49
N LYS A 74 0.75 -6.23 3.64
CA LYS A 74 -0.63 -6.72 3.78
C LYS A 74 -1.20 -7.27 2.47
N ASN A 75 -1.05 -6.55 1.37
CA ASN A 75 -1.61 -6.92 0.07
C ASN A 75 -0.87 -6.16 -1.04
N THR A 76 0.23 -6.73 -1.54
CA THR A 76 1.01 -6.11 -2.64
C THR A 76 0.14 -5.87 -3.89
N PRO A 77 -0.67 -6.83 -4.37
CA PRO A 77 -1.56 -6.58 -5.50
C PRO A 77 -2.57 -5.45 -5.25
N GLY A 78 -3.17 -5.41 -4.06
CA GLY A 78 -4.10 -4.34 -3.66
C GLY A 78 -3.46 -2.95 -3.63
N TYR A 79 -2.21 -2.84 -3.15
CA TYR A 79 -1.45 -1.59 -3.19
C TYR A 79 -1.24 -1.09 -4.63
N PHE A 80 -0.83 -1.96 -5.54
CA PHE A 80 -0.64 -1.56 -6.93
C PHE A 80 -1.96 -1.25 -7.63
N ALA A 81 -3.05 -1.96 -7.31
CA ALA A 81 -4.38 -1.63 -7.81
C ALA A 81 -4.81 -0.22 -7.38
N GLU A 82 -4.59 0.15 -6.11
CA GLU A 82 -4.86 1.49 -5.61
C GLU A 82 -4.02 2.55 -6.32
N ARG A 83 -2.73 2.28 -6.54
CA ARG A 83 -1.85 3.21 -7.25
C ARG A 83 -2.22 3.41 -8.70
N LEU A 84 -2.63 2.35 -9.39
CA LEU A 84 -3.15 2.44 -10.76
C LEU A 84 -4.42 3.28 -10.79
N HIS A 85 -5.33 3.08 -9.84
CA HIS A 85 -6.54 3.88 -9.75
C HIS A 85 -6.22 5.36 -9.52
N LYS A 86 -5.36 5.68 -8.54
CA LYS A 86 -4.91 7.05 -8.28
C LYS A 86 -4.15 7.70 -9.45
N ALA A 87 -3.59 6.91 -10.36
CA ALA A 87 -2.92 7.42 -11.55
C ALA A 87 -3.90 7.83 -12.67
N MET A 88 -5.13 7.31 -12.65
CA MET A 88 -6.17 7.53 -13.68
C MET A 88 -7.42 8.27 -13.16
N ALA A 89 -7.65 8.34 -11.85
CA ALA A 89 -8.88 8.90 -11.28
C ALA A 89 -9.00 10.45 -11.35
N GLY A 90 -8.02 11.16 -11.93
CA GLY A 90 -7.95 12.62 -11.96
C GLY A 90 -8.03 13.22 -13.36
N ALA A 91 -7.90 14.53 -13.48
CA ALA A 91 -7.77 15.18 -14.78
C ALA A 91 -6.42 14.79 -15.42
N GLY A 92 -6.49 14.02 -16.51
CA GLY A 92 -5.33 13.44 -17.17
C GLY A 92 -4.74 12.24 -16.43
N THR A 93 -3.77 11.60 -17.06
CA THR A 93 -3.18 10.35 -16.55
C THR A 93 -1.77 10.61 -16.01
N LYS A 94 -1.44 10.03 -14.85
CA LYS A 94 -0.06 10.02 -14.33
C LYS A 94 0.77 8.95 -15.03
N ASP A 95 1.04 9.18 -16.31
CA ASP A 95 1.67 8.26 -17.26
C ASP A 95 2.89 7.53 -16.72
N ARG A 96 3.85 8.27 -16.14
CA ARG A 96 5.07 7.69 -15.57
C ARG A 96 4.77 6.65 -14.48
N THR A 97 3.71 6.83 -13.69
CA THR A 97 3.32 5.86 -12.66
C THR A 97 2.59 4.67 -13.28
N LEU A 98 1.68 4.92 -14.22
CA LEU A 98 0.95 3.89 -14.95
C LEU A 98 1.92 2.95 -15.67
N ILE A 99 2.74 3.47 -16.60
CA ILE A 99 3.72 2.66 -17.37
C ILE A 99 4.62 1.86 -16.42
N ARG A 100 5.21 2.52 -15.41
CA ARG A 100 6.14 1.86 -14.51
C ARG A 100 5.50 0.66 -13.81
N ILE A 101 4.24 0.78 -13.37
CA ILE A 101 3.55 -0.33 -12.71
C ILE A 101 3.21 -1.42 -13.73
N MET A 102 2.65 -1.06 -14.89
CA MET A 102 2.27 -2.02 -15.93
C MET A 102 3.48 -2.84 -16.39
N VAL A 103 4.61 -2.20 -16.65
CA VAL A 103 5.85 -2.87 -17.09
C VAL A 103 6.48 -3.69 -15.97
N SER A 104 6.59 -3.16 -14.74
CA SER A 104 7.30 -3.87 -13.66
C SER A 104 6.50 -5.01 -13.03
N ARG A 105 5.17 -5.05 -13.23
CA ARG A 105 4.28 -6.04 -12.60
C ARG A 105 3.66 -7.02 -13.60
N SER A 106 3.79 -6.79 -14.91
CA SER A 106 3.20 -7.61 -15.98
C SER A 106 3.43 -9.10 -15.79
N GLU A 107 4.67 -9.48 -15.49
CA GLU A 107 5.10 -10.87 -15.33
C GLU A 107 5.18 -11.35 -13.87
N VAL A 108 4.81 -10.49 -12.91
CA VAL A 108 4.97 -10.78 -11.47
C VAL A 108 3.64 -11.15 -10.83
N ASP A 109 2.67 -10.24 -10.84
CA ASP A 109 1.38 -10.40 -10.14
C ASP A 109 0.24 -9.62 -10.80
N MET A 110 0.37 -9.30 -12.10
CA MET A 110 -0.62 -8.49 -12.80
C MET A 110 -2.03 -9.08 -12.78
N LEU A 111 -2.16 -10.40 -12.85
CA LEU A 111 -3.45 -11.08 -12.77
C LEU A 111 -4.15 -10.83 -11.42
N ASP A 112 -3.39 -10.84 -10.32
CA ASP A 112 -3.95 -10.59 -8.99
C ASP A 112 -4.22 -9.10 -8.77
N ILE A 113 -3.38 -8.21 -9.32
CA ILE A 113 -3.64 -6.76 -9.34
C ILE A 113 -4.97 -6.48 -10.06
N ARG A 114 -5.23 -7.12 -11.21
CA ARG A 114 -6.49 -6.97 -11.96
C ARG A 114 -7.71 -7.43 -11.14
N LYS A 115 -7.60 -8.54 -10.41
CA LYS A 115 -8.67 -9.04 -9.52
C LYS A 115 -8.95 -8.06 -8.39
N GLU A 116 -7.91 -7.60 -7.69
CA GLU A 116 -8.05 -6.62 -6.60
C GLU A 116 -8.59 -5.29 -7.12
N TYR A 117 -8.18 -4.86 -8.32
CA TYR A 117 -8.70 -3.65 -8.96
C TYR A 117 -10.20 -3.75 -9.21
N LEU A 118 -10.65 -4.85 -9.84
CA LEU A 118 -12.06 -5.08 -10.11
C LEU A 118 -12.88 -5.15 -8.81
N LYS A 119 -12.37 -5.86 -7.80
CA LYS A 119 -12.99 -5.98 -6.49
C LYS A 119 -13.16 -4.63 -5.79
N ASN A 120 -12.14 -3.77 -5.85
CA ASN A 120 -12.13 -2.50 -5.10
C ASN A 120 -12.86 -1.36 -5.83
N TYR A 121 -12.94 -1.39 -7.16
CA TYR A 121 -13.45 -0.27 -7.96
C TYR A 121 -14.63 -0.62 -8.88
N GLY A 122 -15.05 -1.89 -8.95
CA GLY A 122 -16.20 -2.33 -9.75
C GLY A 122 -16.02 -2.26 -11.27
N LYS A 123 -14.89 -1.72 -11.75
CA LYS A 123 -14.53 -1.61 -13.17
C LYS A 123 -13.22 -2.35 -13.41
N SER A 124 -13.11 -3.07 -14.53
CA SER A 124 -11.85 -3.76 -14.85
C SER A 124 -10.72 -2.74 -15.13
N LEU A 125 -9.49 -3.10 -14.76
CA LEU A 125 -8.31 -2.27 -15.03
C LEU A 125 -8.20 -1.93 -16.53
N TYR A 126 -8.42 -2.92 -17.40
CA TYR A 126 -8.38 -2.75 -18.86
C TYR A 126 -9.40 -1.73 -19.35
N THR A 127 -10.65 -1.80 -18.86
CA THR A 127 -11.71 -0.85 -19.23
C THR A 127 -11.40 0.56 -18.72
N HIS A 128 -10.67 0.69 -17.61
CA HIS A 128 -10.24 2.00 -17.13
C HIS A 128 -9.15 2.57 -18.03
N ILE A 129 -8.06 1.82 -18.28
CA ILE A 129 -6.97 2.23 -19.16
C ILE A 129 -7.48 2.58 -20.56
N SER A 130 -8.37 1.75 -21.13
CA SER A 130 -8.95 2.00 -22.46
C SER A 130 -9.81 3.25 -22.56
N GLY A 131 -10.36 3.74 -21.44
CA GLY A 131 -11.14 4.98 -21.41
C GLY A 131 -10.28 6.22 -21.17
N ASP A 132 -9.12 6.03 -20.54
CA ASP A 132 -8.22 7.12 -20.11
C ASP A 132 -7.04 7.33 -21.08
N THR A 133 -6.73 6.33 -21.91
CA THR A 133 -5.62 6.34 -22.86
C THR A 133 -6.09 6.12 -24.30
N SER A 134 -5.38 6.71 -25.27
CA SER A 134 -5.68 6.61 -26.70
C SER A 134 -4.43 6.18 -27.50
N GLY A 135 -4.63 5.72 -28.75
CA GLY A 135 -3.54 5.31 -29.65
C GLY A 135 -2.78 4.05 -29.18
N ASP A 136 -1.51 3.93 -29.58
CA ASP A 136 -0.63 2.78 -29.23
C ASP A 136 -0.44 2.59 -27.72
N TYR A 137 -0.64 3.68 -26.97
CA TYR A 137 -0.59 3.70 -25.53
C TYR A 137 -1.64 2.79 -24.87
N ARG A 138 -2.82 2.70 -25.51
CA ARG A 138 -3.90 1.78 -25.12
C ARG A 138 -3.60 0.33 -25.49
N SER A 139 -2.82 0.10 -26.55
CA SER A 139 -2.49 -1.24 -27.04
C SER A 139 -1.38 -1.91 -26.24
N CYS A 140 -0.46 -1.12 -25.66
CA CYS A 140 0.68 -1.63 -24.89
C CYS A 140 0.38 -1.90 -23.41
N CYS A 141 -0.72 -1.38 -22.85
CA CYS A 141 -1.10 -1.49 -21.44
C CYS A 141 -2.36 -2.34 -21.26
#